data_AF-A0A251Z7S1-F1
#
_entry.id   AF-A0A251Z7S1-F1
#
_cell.length_a   1.000
_cell.length_b   1.000
_cell.length_c   1.000
_cell.angle_alpha   90.00
_cell.angle_beta   90.00
_cell.angle_gamma   90.00
#
_symmetry.space_group_name_H-M   'P 1'
#
loop_
_entity.id
_entity.type
_entity.pdbx_description
1 polymer ?
#
loop_
_entity_poly.entity_id
_entity_poly.type
_entity_poly.pdbx_seq_one_letter_code
_entity_poly.pdbx_strand_id
1 'polypeptide(L)'
;MELSYRPRRLRRTPALRAMVRETQLSPADFIYPLFVHEGVTNEAIGAMPGCQRWSLDGLIHEVGRAWELGIRCVVLFPKVADGLKTEAGGESFNAGGLIPRAIKRIKEVHPAMTVMTDVALDPYSCDGHDGIVSQEGIVLNDETVEILCRQAVTQAMAGADLIGPSDMMDGRVGEIREALDAEGFEHVGIISYTAKYASAYYGPFREALDSAPRSTTAKPIPTDKSTYQMDPANGREALTEALLDEQEGADILMVKPGLAYL
;
A
#
# COMPACT_ATOMS: atom_id res chain seq x y z
N MET A 1 21.40 -36.40 36.29
CA MET A 1 21.71 -35.80 34.97
C MET A 1 22.38 -34.46 35.19
N GLU A 2 23.68 -34.37 34.91
CA GLU A 2 24.50 -33.15 35.03
C GLU A 2 24.46 -32.37 33.71
N LEU A 3 23.51 -31.43 33.56
CA LEU A 3 23.46 -30.55 32.38
C LEU A 3 24.28 -29.28 32.63
N SER A 4 25.34 -29.09 31.83
CA SER A 4 26.20 -27.90 31.83
C SER A 4 25.51 -26.67 31.20
N TYR A 5 24.82 -26.85 30.08
CA TYR A 5 24.06 -25.79 29.40
C TYR A 5 22.58 -25.82 29.77
N ARG A 6 22.07 -24.68 30.28
CA ARG A 6 20.67 -24.56 30.72
C ARG A 6 20.08 -23.24 30.22
N PRO A 7 19.45 -23.23 29.02
CA PRO A 7 18.86 -22.02 28.44
C PRO A 7 17.86 -21.30 29.35
N ARG A 8 17.20 -22.03 30.25
CA ARG A 8 16.27 -21.46 31.25
C ARG A 8 16.93 -20.48 32.22
N ARG A 9 18.26 -20.48 32.37
CA ARG A 9 19.00 -19.54 33.24
C ARG A 9 18.70 -18.08 32.86
N LEU A 10 18.69 -17.76 31.56
CA LEU A 10 18.41 -16.41 31.05
C LEU A 10 16.91 -16.06 31.03
N ARG A 11 16.03 -17.06 31.20
CA ARG A 11 14.56 -16.85 31.18
C ARG A 11 13.97 -16.58 32.57
N ARG A 12 14.78 -16.71 33.64
CA ARG A 12 14.31 -16.83 35.02
C ARG A 12 13.65 -15.57 35.58
N THR A 13 14.13 -14.38 35.23
CA THR A 13 13.60 -13.12 35.76
C THR A 13 13.25 -12.15 34.64
N PRO A 14 12.30 -11.22 34.86
CA PRO A 14 12.03 -10.14 33.92
C PRO A 14 13.30 -9.35 33.54
N ALA A 15 14.17 -9.04 34.50
CA ALA A 15 15.42 -8.32 34.26
C ALA A 15 16.39 -9.10 33.34
N LEU A 16 16.55 -10.41 33.56
CA LEU A 16 17.39 -11.25 32.69
C LEU A 16 16.82 -11.33 31.27
N ARG A 17 15.50 -11.50 31.13
CA ARG A 17 14.84 -11.52 29.82
C ARG A 17 14.93 -10.18 29.09
N ALA A 18 14.90 -9.06 29.81
CA ALA A 18 15.07 -7.74 29.23
C ALA A 18 16.52 -7.52 28.72
N MET A 19 17.52 -7.98 29.48
CA MET A 19 18.95 -7.84 29.13
C MET A 19 19.34 -8.59 27.84
N VAL A 20 18.70 -9.73 27.56
CA VAL A 20 19.05 -10.59 26.40
C VAL A 20 17.98 -10.58 25.29
N ARG A 21 17.07 -9.60 25.30
CA ARG A 21 16.02 -9.50 24.29
C ARG A 21 16.63 -9.06 22.96
N GLU A 22 16.43 -9.86 21.91
CA GLU A 22 16.98 -9.62 20.57
C GLU A 22 16.14 -8.62 19.75
N THR A 23 14.83 -8.60 19.95
CA THR A 23 13.90 -7.76 19.18
C THR A 23 13.15 -6.79 20.08
N GLN A 24 13.09 -5.52 19.69
CA GLN A 24 12.29 -4.48 20.34
C GLN A 24 11.44 -3.80 19.28
N LEU A 25 10.25 -3.36 19.68
CA LEU A 25 9.37 -2.58 18.83
C LEU A 25 9.23 -1.18 19.43
N SER A 26 9.19 -0.20 18.55
CA SER A 26 8.94 1.21 18.81
C SER A 26 7.79 1.70 17.94
N PRO A 27 7.07 2.77 18.33
CA PRO A 27 6.03 3.35 17.48
C PRO A 27 6.52 3.79 16.09
N ALA A 28 7.82 4.12 15.96
CA ALA A 28 8.42 4.51 14.68
C ALA A 28 8.59 3.34 13.70
N ASP A 29 8.45 2.09 14.16
CA ASP A 29 8.49 0.90 13.29
C ASP A 29 7.15 0.68 12.56
N PHE A 30 6.11 1.47 12.89
CA PHE A 30 4.78 1.32 12.32
C PHE A 30 4.52 2.34 11.20
N ILE A 31 4.08 1.83 10.04
CA ILE A 31 3.37 2.59 9.01
C ILE A 31 1.88 2.41 9.28
N TYR A 32 1.13 3.49 9.48
CA TYR A 32 -0.28 3.43 9.87
C TYR A 32 -1.23 3.58 8.66
N PRO A 33 -1.98 2.52 8.27
CA PRO A 33 -2.93 2.59 7.16
C PRO A 33 -4.18 3.38 7.52
N LEU A 34 -4.54 4.33 6.66
CA LEU A 34 -5.72 5.17 6.82
C LEU A 34 -6.58 5.15 5.56
N PHE A 35 -7.86 4.87 5.73
CA PHE A 35 -8.85 4.92 4.66
C PHE A 35 -9.48 6.31 4.61
N VAL A 36 -9.62 6.90 3.42
CA VAL A 36 -10.20 8.24 3.24
C VAL A 36 -11.34 8.21 2.23
N HIS A 37 -12.37 9.02 2.43
CA HIS A 37 -13.50 9.17 1.50
C HIS A 37 -13.96 10.64 1.40
N GLU A 38 -14.80 10.93 0.40
CA GLU A 38 -15.36 12.28 0.14
C GLU A 38 -16.45 12.72 1.13
N GLY A 39 -16.83 11.89 2.08
CA GLY A 39 -17.90 12.21 3.03
C GLY A 39 -17.50 13.26 4.06
N VAL A 40 -18.49 13.95 4.62
CA VAL A 40 -18.30 14.98 5.65
C VAL A 40 -18.08 14.37 7.03
N THR A 41 -18.55 13.15 7.26
CA THR A 41 -18.44 12.43 8.53
C THR A 41 -17.70 11.12 8.32
N ASN A 42 -16.97 10.66 9.34
CA ASN A 42 -16.29 9.37 9.28
C ASN A 42 -17.30 8.21 9.24
N GLU A 43 -16.96 7.15 8.53
CA GLU A 43 -17.76 5.94 8.41
C GLU A 43 -17.02 4.76 9.03
N ALA A 44 -17.69 3.94 9.85
CA ALA A 44 -17.09 2.70 10.34
C ALA A 44 -16.94 1.66 9.22
N ILE A 45 -15.90 0.84 9.29
CA ILE A 45 -15.69 -0.28 8.36
C ILE A 45 -16.16 -1.57 9.03
N GLY A 46 -17.22 -2.19 8.51
CA GLY A 46 -17.87 -3.36 9.11
C GLY A 46 -16.91 -4.54 9.31
N ALA A 47 -16.23 -4.96 8.25
CA ALA A 47 -15.24 -6.04 8.31
C ALA A 47 -13.96 -5.72 9.09
N MET A 48 -13.74 -4.47 9.50
CA MET A 48 -12.55 -4.04 10.26
C MET A 48 -12.97 -3.28 11.52
N PRO A 49 -13.43 -3.98 12.58
CA PRO A 49 -13.87 -3.33 13.82
C PRO A 49 -12.79 -2.42 14.41
N GLY A 50 -13.16 -1.17 14.67
CA GLY A 50 -12.24 -0.12 15.16
C GLY A 50 -11.58 0.71 14.06
N CYS A 51 -11.68 0.30 12.79
CA CYS A 51 -11.23 1.09 11.65
C CYS A 51 -12.36 1.97 11.09
N GLN A 52 -11.98 3.10 10.50
CA GLN A 52 -12.88 4.06 9.89
C GLN A 52 -12.39 4.42 8.48
N ARG A 53 -13.34 4.76 7.60
CA ARG A 53 -13.11 5.65 6.48
C ARG A 53 -13.23 7.07 7.03
N TRP A 54 -12.16 7.82 6.94
CA TRP A 54 -12.07 9.16 7.47
C TRP A 54 -12.58 10.18 6.45
N SER A 55 -13.43 11.10 6.90
CA SER A 55 -13.59 12.40 6.23
C SER A 55 -12.24 13.11 6.19
N LEU A 56 -12.07 14.10 5.31
CA LEU A 56 -10.80 14.83 5.25
C LEU A 56 -10.45 15.51 6.59
N ASP A 57 -11.44 16.12 7.26
CA ASP A 57 -11.22 16.75 8.58
C ASP A 57 -10.88 15.70 9.65
N GLY A 58 -11.59 14.57 9.66
CA GLY A 58 -11.30 13.45 10.57
C GLY A 58 -9.90 12.88 10.36
N LEU A 59 -9.46 12.76 9.11
CA LEU A 59 -8.14 12.27 8.75
C LEU A 59 -7.03 13.13 9.36
N ILE A 60 -7.15 14.46 9.29
CA ILE A 60 -6.14 15.37 9.83
C ILE A 60 -6.02 15.27 11.35
N HIS A 61 -7.15 15.11 12.05
CA HIS A 61 -7.14 14.84 13.49
C HIS A 61 -6.46 13.51 13.81
N GLU A 62 -6.77 12.45 13.07
CA GLU A 62 -6.21 11.13 13.29
C GLU A 62 -4.70 11.07 13.01
N VAL A 63 -4.24 11.74 11.95
CA VAL A 63 -2.81 11.88 11.64
C VAL A 63 -2.06 12.61 12.77
N GLY A 64 -2.66 13.65 13.35
CA GLY A 64 -2.11 14.35 14.51
C GLY A 64 -1.99 13.44 15.74
N ARG A 65 -3.04 12.65 16.00
CA ARG A 65 -3.02 11.64 17.07
C ARG A 65 -1.91 10.60 16.85
N ALA A 66 -1.75 10.10 15.64
CA ALA A 66 -0.70 9.14 15.29
C ALA A 66 0.70 9.73 15.56
N TRP A 67 0.91 11.00 15.18
CA TRP A 67 2.17 11.71 15.44
C TRP A 67 2.50 11.80 16.94
N GLU A 68 1.53 12.18 17.77
CA GLU A 68 1.67 12.26 19.23
C GLU A 68 2.01 10.91 19.86
N LEU A 69 1.50 9.81 19.30
CA LEU A 69 1.81 8.44 19.72
C LEU A 69 3.18 7.94 19.28
N GLY A 70 3.90 8.70 18.45
CA GLY A 70 5.24 8.37 17.97
C GLY A 70 5.28 7.70 16.60
N ILE A 71 4.15 7.52 15.92
CA ILE A 71 4.09 7.05 14.53
C ILE A 71 4.65 8.15 13.63
N ARG A 72 5.41 7.75 12.62
CA ARG A 72 6.11 8.68 11.71
C ARG A 72 5.67 8.59 10.26
N CYS A 73 4.99 7.52 9.88
CA CYS A 73 4.51 7.32 8.53
C CYS A 73 3.05 6.87 8.53
N VAL A 74 2.24 7.51 7.68
CA VAL A 74 0.88 7.07 7.36
C VAL A 74 0.81 6.67 5.89
N VAL A 75 0.00 5.66 5.58
CA VAL A 75 -0.30 5.28 4.19
C VAL A 75 -1.78 5.48 3.89
N LEU A 76 -2.08 6.15 2.78
CA LEU A 76 -3.43 6.56 2.42
C LEU A 76 -4.06 5.61 1.39
N PHE A 77 -5.29 5.18 1.67
CA PHE A 77 -6.09 4.37 0.76
C PHE A 77 -7.46 5.04 0.49
N PRO A 78 -7.79 5.37 -0.77
CA PRO A 78 -9.03 6.09 -1.08
C PRO A 78 -10.21 5.16 -1.34
N LYS A 79 -11.35 5.44 -0.73
CA LYS A 79 -12.64 4.93 -1.18
C LYS A 79 -13.23 5.91 -2.20
N VAL A 80 -12.97 5.65 -3.48
CA VAL A 80 -13.42 6.48 -4.60
C VAL A 80 -14.91 6.23 -4.88
N ALA A 81 -15.64 7.28 -5.24
CA ALA A 81 -17.06 7.15 -5.61
C ALA A 81 -17.21 6.37 -6.92
N ASP A 82 -18.19 5.46 -6.99
CA ASP A 82 -18.38 4.57 -8.13
C ASP A 82 -18.56 5.31 -9.48
N GLY A 83 -19.16 6.50 -9.47
CA GLY A 83 -19.32 7.32 -10.69
C GLY A 83 -18.02 7.91 -11.25
N LEU A 84 -16.91 7.83 -10.51
CA LEU A 84 -15.57 8.25 -10.95
C LEU A 84 -14.69 7.06 -11.39
N LYS A 85 -15.13 5.83 -11.14
CA LYS A 85 -14.39 4.63 -11.52
C LYS A 85 -14.54 4.38 -13.02
N THR A 86 -13.41 4.17 -13.71
CA THR A 86 -13.38 3.91 -15.16
C THR A 86 -12.42 2.78 -15.48
N GLU A 87 -12.52 2.18 -16.67
CA GLU A 87 -11.64 1.07 -17.07
C GLU A 87 -10.15 1.47 -17.04
N ALA A 88 -9.85 2.70 -17.43
CA ALA A 88 -8.48 3.25 -17.44
C ALA A 88 -8.07 3.89 -16.10
N GLY A 89 -8.94 3.87 -15.08
CA GLY A 89 -8.63 4.40 -13.75
C GLY A 89 -8.31 5.89 -13.71
N GLY A 90 -8.88 6.71 -14.61
CA GLY A 90 -8.44 8.10 -14.83
C GLY A 90 -8.45 9.04 -13.61
N GLU A 91 -9.20 8.70 -12.57
CA GLU A 91 -9.19 9.45 -11.30
C GLU A 91 -7.89 9.25 -10.48
N SER A 92 -7.09 8.22 -10.79
CA SER A 92 -5.83 7.92 -10.08
C SER A 92 -4.76 9.00 -10.24
N PHE A 93 -4.76 9.69 -11.39
CA PHE A 93 -3.85 10.81 -11.72
C PHE A 93 -4.60 12.15 -11.79
N ASN A 94 -5.76 12.27 -11.16
CA ASN A 94 -6.45 13.55 -11.03
C ASN A 94 -5.78 14.41 -9.94
N ALA A 95 -5.09 15.49 -10.31
CA ALA A 95 -4.42 16.39 -9.37
C ALA A 95 -5.37 17.11 -8.37
N GLY A 96 -6.68 17.14 -8.67
CA GLY A 96 -7.74 17.61 -7.78
C GLY A 96 -8.47 16.50 -7.01
N GLY A 97 -8.08 15.24 -7.23
CA GLY A 97 -8.68 14.05 -6.63
C GLY A 97 -8.47 13.95 -5.12
N LEU A 98 -9.07 12.92 -4.53
CA LEU A 98 -9.12 12.75 -3.07
C LEU A 98 -7.73 12.62 -2.44
N ILE A 99 -6.86 11.76 -2.98
CA ILE A 99 -5.52 11.51 -2.43
C ILE A 99 -4.63 12.76 -2.52
N PRO A 100 -4.47 13.43 -3.68
CA PRO A 100 -3.71 14.68 -3.76
C PRO A 100 -4.19 15.77 -2.78
N ARG A 101 -5.50 15.92 -2.59
CA ARG A 101 -6.05 16.86 -1.59
C ARG A 101 -5.72 16.44 -0.16
N ALA A 102 -5.81 15.14 0.16
CA ALA A 102 -5.46 14.61 1.47
C ALA A 102 -3.97 14.83 1.81
N ILE A 103 -3.06 14.55 0.87
CA ILE A 103 -1.62 14.75 1.04
C ILE A 103 -1.33 16.23 1.33
N LYS A 104 -1.82 17.14 0.48
CA LYS A 104 -1.61 18.59 0.65
C LYS A 104 -2.08 19.05 2.02
N ARG A 105 -3.29 18.63 2.43
CA ARG A 105 -3.85 19.00 3.73
C ARG A 105 -3.04 18.45 4.91
N ILE A 106 -2.55 17.21 4.81
CA ILE A 106 -1.66 16.62 5.82
C ILE A 106 -0.36 17.42 5.90
N LYS A 107 0.28 17.71 4.76
CA LYS A 107 1.54 18.46 4.72
C LYS A 107 1.40 19.90 5.21
N GLU A 108 0.25 20.53 5.03
CA GLU A 108 -0.05 21.85 5.60
C GLU A 108 -0.13 21.85 7.13
N VAL A 109 -0.75 20.82 7.73
CA VAL A 109 -1.05 20.80 9.17
C VAL A 109 0.02 20.05 9.98
N HIS A 110 0.55 18.97 9.41
CA HIS A 110 1.54 18.07 10.01
C HIS A 110 2.74 17.87 9.05
N PRO A 111 3.51 18.93 8.72
CA PRO A 111 4.57 18.87 7.70
C PRO A 111 5.66 17.83 7.98
N ALA A 112 5.85 17.47 9.25
CA ALA A 112 6.83 16.46 9.66
C ALA A 112 6.35 15.01 9.52
N MET A 113 5.06 14.78 9.25
CA MET A 113 4.54 13.43 9.01
C MET A 113 5.01 12.94 7.64
N THR A 114 5.60 11.75 7.61
CA THR A 114 5.85 11.04 6.36
C THR A 114 4.52 10.52 5.80
N VAL A 115 4.26 10.81 4.54
CA VAL A 115 3.06 10.38 3.82
C VAL A 115 3.50 9.42 2.72
N MET A 116 3.12 8.16 2.90
CA MET A 116 3.17 7.13 1.88
C MET A 116 1.83 7.09 1.14
N THR A 117 1.86 6.84 -0.16
CA THR A 117 0.66 6.65 -0.97
C THR A 117 0.69 5.31 -1.69
N ASP A 118 -0.50 4.76 -1.92
CA ASP A 118 -0.66 3.55 -2.73
C ASP A 118 -0.76 3.91 -4.22
N VAL A 119 0.00 3.17 -5.04
CA VAL A 119 -0.04 3.23 -6.50
C VAL A 119 -0.51 1.88 -7.03
N ALA A 120 -1.78 1.86 -7.41
CA ALA A 120 -2.52 0.75 -8.00
C ALA A 120 -3.86 1.29 -8.52
N LEU A 121 -4.46 0.62 -9.51
CA LEU A 121 -5.73 1.07 -10.11
C LEU A 121 -6.98 0.50 -9.44
N ASP A 122 -6.88 -0.47 -8.53
CA ASP A 122 -8.07 -1.14 -7.99
C ASP A 122 -9.09 -0.22 -7.28
N PRO A 123 -8.72 0.91 -6.63
CA PRO A 123 -9.71 1.83 -6.08
C PRO A 123 -10.40 2.68 -7.16
N TYR A 124 -9.79 2.82 -8.33
CA TYR A 124 -10.19 3.71 -9.42
C TYR A 124 -10.78 2.96 -10.63
N SER A 125 -10.56 1.64 -10.69
CA SER A 125 -11.03 0.76 -11.75
C SER A 125 -12.48 0.37 -11.52
N CYS A 126 -13.31 0.44 -12.57
CA CYS A 126 -14.65 -0.13 -12.52
C CYS A 126 -14.65 -1.67 -12.54
N ASP A 127 -13.52 -2.29 -12.90
CA ASP A 127 -13.34 -3.74 -12.97
C ASP A 127 -12.80 -4.31 -11.64
N GLY A 128 -12.22 -3.48 -10.77
CA GLY A 128 -11.67 -3.88 -9.45
C GLY A 128 -10.29 -4.57 -9.50
N HIS A 129 -9.60 -4.43 -10.63
CA HIS A 129 -8.23 -4.92 -10.84
C HIS A 129 -7.19 -3.81 -10.61
N ASP A 130 -5.98 -4.22 -10.22
CA ASP A 130 -4.86 -3.30 -9.96
C ASP A 130 -4.32 -2.67 -11.27
N GLY A 131 -4.73 -3.22 -12.43
CA GLY A 131 -4.40 -2.75 -13.77
C GLY A 131 -5.58 -2.78 -14.76
N ILE A 132 -5.30 -2.34 -16.00
CA ILE A 132 -6.26 -2.27 -17.11
C ILE A 132 -6.61 -3.68 -17.58
N VAL A 133 -7.91 -3.98 -17.70
CA VAL A 133 -8.40 -5.28 -18.21
C VAL A 133 -8.76 -5.17 -19.69
N SER A 134 -8.13 -5.98 -20.53
CA SER A 134 -8.37 -6.06 -21.98
C SER A 134 -9.76 -6.62 -22.32
N GLN A 135 -10.15 -6.56 -23.60
CA GLN A 135 -11.41 -7.14 -24.07
C GLN A 135 -11.44 -8.68 -23.95
N GLU A 136 -10.27 -9.31 -23.89
CA GLU A 136 -10.08 -10.74 -23.69
C GLU A 136 -10.01 -11.13 -22.20
N GLY A 137 -10.04 -10.15 -21.29
CA GLY A 137 -9.99 -10.37 -19.85
C GLY A 137 -8.58 -10.55 -19.31
N ILE A 138 -7.58 -10.03 -20.00
CA ILE A 138 -6.18 -10.05 -19.57
C ILE A 138 -5.86 -8.73 -18.87
N VAL A 139 -5.23 -8.79 -17.70
CA VAL A 139 -4.66 -7.58 -17.08
C VAL A 139 -3.40 -7.20 -17.84
N LEU A 140 -3.43 -6.05 -18.50
CA LEU A 140 -2.36 -5.56 -19.37
C LEU A 140 -1.23 -4.97 -18.54
N ASN A 141 0.00 -5.45 -18.73
CA ASN A 141 1.16 -5.02 -17.93
C ASN A 141 1.58 -3.60 -18.28
N ASP A 142 2.11 -3.39 -19.49
CA ASP A 142 2.80 -2.17 -19.88
C ASP A 142 1.85 -0.96 -19.91
N GLU A 143 0.64 -1.14 -20.46
CA GLU A 143 -0.40 -0.11 -20.47
C GLU A 143 -0.86 0.28 -19.06
N THR A 144 -0.80 -0.65 -18.11
CA THR A 144 -1.05 -0.32 -16.69
C THR A 144 0.09 0.52 -16.13
N VAL A 145 1.34 0.11 -16.36
CA VAL A 145 2.53 0.82 -15.86
C VAL A 145 2.54 2.28 -16.30
N GLU A 146 2.17 2.59 -17.55
CA GLU A 146 2.05 3.99 -18.02
C GLU A 146 1.10 4.83 -17.15
N ILE A 147 -0.03 4.27 -16.71
CA ILE A 147 -0.99 4.96 -15.84
C ILE A 147 -0.43 5.09 -14.41
N LEU A 148 0.24 4.05 -13.91
CA LEU A 148 0.84 4.04 -12.58
C LEU A 148 1.94 5.11 -12.46
N CYS A 149 2.76 5.32 -13.49
CA CYS A 149 3.74 6.41 -13.54
C CYS A 149 3.07 7.78 -13.38
N ARG A 150 1.96 8.02 -14.09
CA ARG A 150 1.18 9.27 -13.98
C ARG A 150 0.58 9.44 -12.59
N GLN A 151 0.09 8.37 -11.98
CA GLN A 151 -0.42 8.37 -10.61
C GLN A 151 0.69 8.70 -9.61
N ALA A 152 1.85 8.04 -9.70
CA ALA A 152 3.01 8.28 -8.84
C ALA A 152 3.48 9.73 -8.91
N VAL A 153 3.68 10.27 -10.12
CA VAL A 153 4.04 11.68 -10.32
C VAL A 153 2.99 12.62 -9.73
N THR A 154 1.70 12.36 -9.96
CA THR A 154 0.61 13.19 -9.41
C THR A 154 0.62 13.22 -7.87
N GLN A 155 0.90 12.07 -7.24
CA GLN A 155 1.00 11.95 -5.79
C GLN A 155 2.27 12.62 -5.25
N ALA A 156 3.41 12.50 -5.93
CA ALA A 156 4.65 13.19 -5.61
C ALA A 156 4.49 14.72 -5.70
N MET A 157 3.87 15.24 -6.77
CA MET A 157 3.52 16.65 -6.93
C MET A 157 2.63 17.19 -5.80
N ALA A 158 1.81 16.32 -5.18
CA ALA A 158 0.98 16.69 -4.05
C ALA A 158 1.74 16.72 -2.71
N GLY A 159 2.96 16.18 -2.67
CA GLY A 159 3.84 16.14 -1.50
C GLY A 159 3.94 14.77 -0.83
N ALA A 160 3.69 13.66 -1.54
CA ALA A 160 4.01 12.33 -1.01
C ALA A 160 5.53 12.19 -0.86
N ASP A 161 5.98 11.63 0.27
CA ASP A 161 7.41 11.35 0.47
C ASP A 161 7.80 9.95 -0.03
N LEU A 162 6.82 9.05 -0.05
CA LEU A 162 7.00 7.64 -0.41
C LEU A 162 5.87 7.17 -1.33
N ILE A 163 6.25 6.51 -2.42
CA ILE A 163 5.34 5.86 -3.35
C ILE A 163 5.36 4.36 -3.08
N GLY A 164 4.18 3.77 -2.89
CA GLY A 164 3.99 2.34 -2.67
C GLY A 164 3.31 1.66 -3.84
N PRO A 165 4.02 1.25 -4.91
CA PRO A 165 3.43 0.52 -6.02
C PRO A 165 3.00 -0.87 -5.55
N SER A 166 1.69 -1.08 -5.44
CA SER A 166 1.11 -2.33 -4.91
C SER A 166 0.51 -3.23 -5.99
N ASP A 167 0.59 -2.82 -7.25
CA ASP A 167 -0.04 -3.41 -8.41
C ASP A 167 0.50 -4.79 -8.84
N MET A 168 1.76 -5.11 -8.55
CA MET A 168 2.48 -6.32 -9.00
C MET A 168 2.61 -6.45 -10.52
N MET A 169 2.71 -5.34 -11.27
CA MET A 169 3.10 -5.37 -12.67
C MET A 169 4.62 -5.54 -12.79
N ASP A 170 5.09 -6.17 -13.86
CA ASP A 170 6.50 -6.34 -14.14
C ASP A 170 7.11 -4.99 -14.58
N GLY A 171 8.28 -4.63 -14.05
CA GLY A 171 9.04 -3.43 -14.44
C GLY A 171 8.52 -2.10 -13.89
N ARG A 172 7.40 -2.09 -13.13
CA ARG A 172 6.79 -0.83 -12.64
C ARG A 172 7.72 0.00 -11.76
N VAL A 173 8.63 -0.63 -11.02
CA VAL A 173 9.50 0.12 -10.10
C VAL A 173 10.44 1.01 -10.90
N GLY A 174 11.06 0.45 -11.95
CA GLY A 174 11.99 1.18 -12.81
C GLY A 174 11.28 2.32 -13.55
N GLU A 175 10.13 2.02 -14.16
CA GLU A 175 9.35 3.03 -14.90
C GLU A 175 8.83 4.15 -13.98
N ILE A 176 8.39 3.83 -12.76
CA ILE A 176 7.98 4.85 -11.77
C ILE A 176 9.18 5.69 -11.33
N ARG A 177 10.35 5.06 -11.06
CA ARG A 177 11.57 5.78 -10.69
C ARG A 177 11.98 6.76 -11.79
N GLU A 178 12.04 6.31 -13.04
CA GLU A 178 12.37 7.16 -14.18
C GLU A 178 11.37 8.31 -14.36
N ALA A 179 10.07 8.04 -14.22
CA ALA A 179 9.04 9.07 -14.32
C ALA A 179 9.13 10.11 -13.19
N LEU A 180 9.43 9.70 -11.96
CA LEU A 180 9.66 10.61 -10.84
C LEU A 180 10.92 11.46 -11.07
N ASP A 181 12.02 10.86 -11.53
CA ASP A 181 13.26 11.58 -11.82
C ASP A 181 13.10 12.61 -12.93
N ALA A 182 12.39 12.25 -14.01
CA ALA A 182 12.14 13.14 -15.14
C ALA A 182 11.39 14.42 -14.74
N GLU A 183 10.58 14.36 -13.68
CA GLU A 183 9.78 15.47 -13.15
C GLU A 183 10.45 16.17 -11.95
N GLY A 184 11.69 15.79 -11.58
CA GLY A 184 12.46 16.42 -10.50
C GLY A 184 12.08 15.95 -9.09
N PHE A 185 11.55 14.72 -8.98
CA PHE A 185 11.21 14.08 -7.72
C PHE A 185 12.23 13.00 -7.34
N GLU A 186 13.53 13.27 -7.53
CA GLU A 186 14.63 12.31 -7.25
C GLU A 186 14.71 11.92 -5.76
N HIS A 187 14.12 12.72 -4.89
CA HIS A 187 14.11 12.55 -3.44
C HIS A 187 12.90 11.76 -2.92
N VAL A 188 11.90 11.49 -3.76
CA VAL A 188 10.72 10.70 -3.38
C VAL A 188 11.09 9.22 -3.45
N GLY A 189 10.92 8.53 -2.32
CA GLY A 189 11.32 7.12 -2.20
C GLY A 189 10.25 6.15 -2.68
N ILE A 190 10.64 4.92 -2.99
CA ILE A 190 9.75 3.83 -3.41
C ILE A 190 9.77 2.71 -2.36
N ILE A 191 8.60 2.43 -1.76
CA ILE A 191 8.38 1.23 -0.96
C ILE A 191 7.65 0.20 -1.83
N SER A 192 8.40 -0.65 -2.50
CA SER A 192 7.84 -1.61 -3.43
C SER A 192 7.12 -2.75 -2.70
N TYR A 193 5.90 -3.08 -3.12
CA TYR A 193 5.21 -4.31 -2.70
C TYR A 193 5.76 -5.52 -3.45
N THR A 194 7.04 -5.78 -3.24
CA THR A 194 7.86 -6.78 -3.92
C THR A 194 7.27 -8.18 -3.91
N ALA A 195 6.87 -8.67 -2.74
CA ALA A 195 6.33 -10.02 -2.60
C ALA A 195 4.88 -9.94 -2.11
N LYS A 196 3.97 -9.49 -2.99
CA LYS A 196 2.52 -9.45 -2.73
C LYS A 196 1.85 -10.70 -3.26
N TYR A 197 1.45 -11.57 -2.34
CA TYR A 197 0.84 -12.86 -2.64
C TYR A 197 -0.66 -12.76 -2.93
N ALA A 198 -1.16 -13.63 -3.81
CA ALA A 198 -2.58 -13.87 -4.09
C ALA A 198 -3.26 -14.50 -2.87
N SER A 199 -3.67 -13.65 -1.92
CA SER A 199 -4.05 -14.09 -0.58
C SER A 199 -5.52 -13.89 -0.26
N ALA A 200 -6.08 -14.83 0.51
CA ALA A 200 -7.41 -14.73 1.09
C ALA A 200 -7.51 -13.73 2.26
N TYR A 201 -6.38 -13.25 2.79
CA TYR A 201 -6.35 -12.29 3.92
C TYR A 201 -6.87 -10.89 3.55
N TYR A 202 -7.05 -10.57 2.26
CA TYR A 202 -7.41 -9.22 1.82
C TYR A 202 -8.92 -8.91 1.84
N GLY A 203 -9.77 -9.88 2.20
CA GLY A 203 -11.24 -9.70 2.22
C GLY A 203 -11.69 -8.41 2.92
N PRO A 204 -11.30 -8.17 4.18
CA PRO A 204 -11.68 -6.95 4.90
C PRO A 204 -11.21 -5.64 4.24
N PHE A 205 -10.02 -5.64 3.63
CA PHE A 205 -9.48 -4.47 2.91
C PHE A 205 -10.29 -4.16 1.64
N ARG A 206 -10.68 -5.20 0.89
CA ARG A 206 -11.52 -5.02 -0.32
C ARG A 206 -12.90 -4.46 0.05
N GLU A 207 -13.47 -4.86 1.18
CA GLU A 207 -14.71 -4.25 1.71
C GLU A 207 -14.48 -2.79 2.13
N ALA A 208 -13.33 -2.47 2.74
CA ALA A 208 -13.00 -1.11 3.13
C ALA A 208 -12.98 -0.15 1.93
N LEU A 209 -12.52 -0.59 0.76
CA LEU A 209 -12.43 0.25 -0.44
C LEU A 209 -13.57 0.08 -1.44
N ASP A 210 -14.40 -0.96 -1.27
CA ASP A 210 -15.36 -1.40 -2.28
C ASP A 210 -14.67 -1.64 -3.66
N SER A 211 -13.54 -2.35 -3.60
CA SER A 211 -12.62 -2.59 -4.72
C SER A 211 -12.47 -4.07 -5.12
N ALA A 212 -13.39 -4.94 -4.68
CA ALA A 212 -13.38 -6.33 -5.15
C ALA A 212 -13.62 -6.40 -6.67
N PRO A 213 -12.97 -7.34 -7.40
CA PRO A 213 -13.23 -7.56 -8.82
C PRO A 213 -14.74 -7.68 -9.11
N ARG A 214 -15.23 -6.89 -10.07
CA ARG A 214 -16.66 -6.79 -10.38
C ARG A 214 -16.94 -7.54 -11.67
N SER A 215 -17.86 -8.51 -11.63
CA SER A 215 -18.34 -9.14 -12.87
C SER A 215 -19.28 -8.19 -13.60
N THR A 216 -19.03 -7.95 -14.89
CA THR A 216 -19.91 -7.19 -15.79
C THR A 216 -20.28 -8.05 -17.00
N THR A 217 -21.34 -7.67 -17.72
CA THR A 217 -21.73 -8.33 -18.98
C THR A 217 -21.01 -7.79 -20.21
N ALA A 218 -20.14 -6.79 -20.05
CA ALA A 218 -19.53 -6.08 -21.18
C ALA A 218 -18.29 -6.80 -21.73
N LYS A 219 -17.47 -7.37 -20.84
CA LYS A 219 -16.24 -8.12 -21.18
C LYS A 219 -15.94 -9.15 -20.08
N PRO A 220 -15.15 -10.21 -20.38
CA PRO A 220 -14.64 -11.10 -19.34
C PRO A 220 -13.75 -10.34 -18.36
N ILE A 221 -14.01 -10.49 -17.05
CA ILE A 221 -13.20 -9.91 -15.98
C ILE A 221 -12.74 -11.07 -15.09
N PRO A 222 -11.43 -11.24 -14.85
CA PRO A 222 -10.93 -12.29 -13.96
C PRO A 222 -11.52 -12.19 -12.55
N THR A 223 -11.76 -13.32 -11.90
CA THR A 223 -12.39 -13.35 -10.58
C THR A 223 -11.40 -13.19 -9.42
N ASP A 224 -10.11 -13.30 -9.71
CA ASP A 224 -9.02 -13.21 -8.75
C ASP A 224 -7.85 -12.43 -9.33
N LYS A 225 -6.76 -12.37 -8.56
CA LYS A 225 -5.56 -11.59 -8.88
C LYS A 225 -4.36 -12.50 -9.16
N SER A 226 -4.58 -13.80 -9.45
CA SER A 226 -3.51 -14.81 -9.50
C SER A 226 -2.64 -14.74 -10.75
N THR A 227 -2.99 -13.89 -11.73
CA THR A 227 -2.18 -13.69 -12.94
C THR A 227 -1.07 -12.67 -12.76
N TYR A 228 -0.99 -12.00 -11.59
CA TYR A 228 0.03 -11.00 -11.28
C TYR A 228 0.46 -11.04 -9.80
N GLN A 229 -0.46 -11.31 -8.85
CA GLN A 229 -0.06 -11.57 -7.47
C GLN A 229 0.53 -12.98 -7.34
N MET A 230 1.59 -13.10 -6.54
CA MET A 230 2.37 -14.34 -6.43
C MET A 230 1.56 -15.51 -5.89
N ASP A 231 1.89 -16.73 -6.33
CA ASP A 231 1.35 -17.95 -5.72
C ASP A 231 1.84 -18.09 -4.27
N PRO A 232 0.94 -18.23 -3.27
CA PRO A 232 1.29 -18.49 -1.86
C PRO A 232 2.28 -19.64 -1.62
N ALA A 233 2.37 -20.61 -2.54
CA ALA A 233 3.29 -21.74 -2.44
C ALA A 233 4.75 -21.37 -2.77
N ASN A 234 5.01 -20.21 -3.35
CA ASN A 234 6.30 -19.85 -3.93
C ASN A 234 7.14 -18.94 -3.03
N GLY A 235 8.04 -19.54 -2.25
CA GLY A 235 9.03 -18.80 -1.46
C GLY A 235 10.29 -18.37 -2.24
N ARG A 236 10.67 -19.12 -3.29
CA ARG A 236 11.87 -18.81 -4.09
C ARG A 236 11.65 -17.67 -5.08
N GLU A 237 10.45 -17.57 -5.64
CA GLU A 237 10.06 -16.52 -6.57
C GLU A 237 10.18 -15.12 -5.94
N ALA A 238 9.90 -15.00 -4.64
CA ALA A 238 10.06 -13.74 -3.90
C ALA A 238 11.49 -13.20 -3.92
N LEU A 239 12.50 -14.07 -4.06
CA LEU A 239 13.89 -13.62 -4.20
C LEU A 239 14.15 -13.03 -5.59
N THR A 240 13.49 -13.55 -6.62
CA THR A 240 13.54 -12.98 -7.97
C THR A 240 12.91 -11.59 -7.98
N GLU A 241 11.69 -11.46 -7.44
CA GLU A 241 10.99 -10.17 -7.31
C GLU A 241 11.84 -9.15 -6.55
N ALA A 242 12.42 -9.55 -5.42
CA ALA A 242 13.28 -8.67 -4.62
C ALA A 242 14.52 -8.18 -5.37
N LEU A 243 15.17 -9.06 -6.14
CA LEU A 243 16.34 -8.68 -6.91
C LEU A 243 16.00 -7.74 -8.06
N LEU A 244 14.84 -7.90 -8.70
CA LEU A 244 14.38 -7.03 -9.77
C LEU A 244 14.03 -5.64 -9.22
N ASP A 245 13.17 -5.56 -8.21
CA ASP A 245 12.76 -4.31 -7.58
C ASP A 245 13.97 -3.51 -7.02
N GLU A 246 14.93 -4.20 -6.39
CA GLU A 246 16.16 -3.56 -5.91
C GLU A 246 17.00 -2.99 -7.06
N GLN A 247 17.14 -3.73 -8.17
CA GLN A 247 17.86 -3.26 -9.36
C GLN A 247 17.16 -2.09 -10.06
N GLU A 248 15.84 -2.07 -10.01
CA GLU A 248 14.99 -1.03 -10.59
C GLU A 248 14.91 0.24 -9.73
N GLY A 249 15.47 0.23 -8.52
CA GLY A 249 15.61 1.42 -7.69
C GLY A 249 14.58 1.57 -6.57
N ALA A 250 14.00 0.47 -6.07
CA ALA A 250 13.22 0.49 -4.83
C ALA A 250 14.11 0.80 -3.61
N ASP A 251 13.66 1.71 -2.74
CA ASP A 251 14.37 2.04 -1.50
C ASP A 251 14.04 1.07 -0.35
N ILE A 252 12.82 0.52 -0.36
CA ILE A 252 12.33 -0.45 0.63
C ILE A 252 11.55 -1.54 -0.10
N LEU A 253 11.82 -2.80 0.26
CA LEU A 253 11.11 -3.97 -0.24
C LEU A 253 10.08 -4.44 0.81
N MET A 254 8.87 -4.80 0.37
CA MET A 254 7.78 -5.22 1.25
C MET A 254 7.23 -6.60 0.87
N VAL A 255 6.99 -7.42 1.90
CA VAL A 255 6.25 -8.69 1.80
C VAL A 255 4.81 -8.47 2.27
N LYS A 256 3.83 -8.98 1.53
CA LYS A 256 2.41 -8.89 1.87
C LYS A 256 1.67 -10.18 1.48
N PRO A 257 0.89 -10.81 2.39
CA PRO A 257 0.64 -10.49 3.80
C PRO A 257 1.86 -10.69 4.72
N GLY A 258 1.79 -10.16 5.96
CA GLY A 258 2.89 -10.27 6.94
C GLY A 258 3.00 -11.63 7.64
N LEU A 259 2.13 -11.91 8.62
CA LEU A 259 2.32 -13.03 9.56
C LEU A 259 2.44 -14.43 8.91
N ALA A 260 1.79 -14.64 7.77
CA ALA A 260 1.83 -15.93 7.06
C ALA A 260 3.11 -16.14 6.22
N TYR A 261 3.97 -15.13 6.13
CA TYR A 261 5.15 -15.07 5.26
C TYR A 261 6.38 -14.48 6.00
N LEU A 262 6.57 -14.87 7.28
CA LEU A 262 7.72 -14.48 8.11
C LEU A 262 9.02 -15.23 7.74
#